data_AF-A0A835XFN1-F1
#
_entry.id   AF-A0A835XFN1-F1
#
_cell.length_a   1.000
_cell.length_b   1.000
_cell.length_c   1.000
_cell.angle_alpha   90.00
_cell.angle_beta   90.00
_cell.angle_gamma   90.00
#
_symmetry.space_group_name_H-M   'P 1'
#
loop_
_entity.id
_entity.type
_entity.pdbx_description
1 polymer ?
#
loop_
_entity_poly.entity_id
_entity_poly.type
_entity_poly.pdbx_seq_one_letter_code
_entity_poly.pdbx_strand_id
1 'polypeptide(L)'
;MVAAPRRVGPPPPPKVLTPLAFVGTALLLIICLVSFGVGIVGIQILLDEEGTSALSQSAFATQYRWLISKNPFFSAFFFNGGMIGCLYCVMRYLDHRKAQRLPPQQAAAAPGAAAEAKTVEAKKDQ
;
A
#
# COMPACT_ATOMS: atom_id res chain seq x y z
N MET A 1 31.24 6.46 -15.09
CA MET A 1 30.19 5.77 -15.86
C MET A 1 28.83 6.21 -15.32
N VAL A 2 28.09 7.02 -16.06
CA VAL A 2 26.74 7.46 -15.66
C VAL A 2 25.74 6.44 -16.20
N ALA A 3 25.02 5.78 -15.30
CA ALA A 3 23.96 4.85 -15.69
C ALA A 3 22.86 5.62 -16.44
N ALA A 4 22.51 5.18 -17.64
CA ALA A 4 21.45 5.78 -18.43
C ALA A 4 20.12 5.74 -17.66
N PRO A 5 19.30 6.82 -17.70
CA PRO A 5 18.03 6.85 -16.99
C PRO A 5 17.10 5.77 -17.55
N ARG A 6 16.60 4.88 -16.68
CA ARG A 6 15.55 3.93 -17.04
C ARG A 6 14.33 4.72 -17.52
N ARG A 7 13.94 4.52 -18.78
CA ARG A 7 12.67 5.04 -19.29
C ARG A 7 11.55 4.37 -18.51
N VAL A 8 10.89 5.13 -17.66
CA VAL A 8 9.63 4.73 -17.03
C VAL A 8 8.59 4.79 -18.14
N GLY A 9 8.16 3.64 -18.64
CA GLY A 9 7.06 3.56 -19.62
C GLY A 9 5.76 4.14 -19.05
N PRO A 10 4.75 4.42 -19.89
CA PRO A 10 3.47 4.92 -19.40
C PRO A 10 2.85 3.93 -18.41
N PRO A 11 2.21 4.41 -17.32
CA PRO A 11 1.58 3.54 -16.35
C PRO A 11 0.49 2.68 -17.01
N PRO A 12 0.30 1.43 -16.55
CA PRO A 12 -0.72 0.54 -17.12
C PRO A 12 -2.12 1.16 -16.97
N PRO A 13 -3.05 0.88 -17.90
CA PRO A 13 -4.40 1.44 -17.87
C PRO A 13 -5.17 0.97 -16.62
N PRO A 14 -6.05 1.83 -16.06
CA PRO A 14 -6.80 1.49 -14.86
C PRO A 14 -7.75 0.32 -15.12
N LYS A 15 -7.72 -0.69 -14.26
CA LYS A 15 -8.55 -1.90 -14.36
C LYS A 15 -9.70 -1.87 -13.36
N VAL A 16 -10.88 -2.31 -13.80
CA VAL A 16 -12.03 -2.52 -12.91
C VAL A 16 -11.69 -3.69 -11.97
N LEU A 17 -11.83 -3.46 -10.66
CA LEU A 17 -11.66 -4.49 -9.65
C LEU A 17 -12.78 -5.51 -9.74
N THR A 18 -12.42 -6.79 -9.57
CA THR A 18 -13.40 -7.84 -9.33
C THR A 18 -14.10 -7.59 -7.98
N PRO A 19 -15.34 -8.07 -7.78
CA PRO A 19 -16.06 -7.87 -6.52
C PRO A 19 -15.28 -8.35 -5.29
N LEU A 20 -14.60 -9.49 -5.40
CA LEU A 20 -13.75 -10.04 -4.34
C LEU A 20 -12.56 -9.11 -4.03
N ALA A 21 -11.90 -8.60 -5.07
CA ALA A 21 -10.79 -7.66 -4.90
C ALA A 21 -11.23 -6.32 -4.29
N PHE A 22 -12.45 -5.87 -4.62
CA PHE A 22 -13.03 -4.66 -4.02
C PHE A 22 -13.27 -4.85 -2.52
N VAL A 23 -13.96 -5.92 -2.11
CA VAL A 23 -14.21 -6.22 -0.68
C VAL A 23 -12.91 -6.42 0.07
N GLY A 24 -11.95 -7.16 -0.50
CA GLY A 24 -10.62 -7.34 0.09
C GLY A 24 -9.89 -6.02 0.31
N THR A 25 -9.94 -5.11 -0.67
CA THR A 25 -9.33 -3.77 -0.55
C THR A 25 -10.06 -2.93 0.51
N ALA A 26 -11.35 -3.15 0.77
CA ALA A 26 -12.14 -2.41 1.76
C ALA A 26 -11.74 -2.79 3.17
N LEU A 27 -11.69 -4.10 3.42
CA LEU A 27 -11.24 -4.64 4.69
C LEU A 27 -9.78 -4.25 4.95
N LEU A 28 -8.93 -4.33 3.92
CA LEU A 28 -7.53 -3.92 4.04
C LEU A 28 -7.40 -2.43 4.38
N LEU A 29 -8.20 -1.55 3.75
CA LEU A 29 -8.20 -0.12 4.09
C LEU A 29 -8.54 0.12 5.56
N ILE A 30 -9.55 -0.57 6.11
CA ILE A 30 -9.91 -0.45 7.52
C ILE A 30 -8.75 -0.89 8.42
N ILE A 31 -8.13 -2.03 8.12
CA ILE A 31 -6.98 -2.55 8.88
C ILE A 31 -5.81 -1.56 8.83
N CYS A 32 -5.49 -1.03 7.65
CA CYS A 32 -4.42 -0.04 7.48
C CYS A 32 -4.73 1.27 8.22
N LEU A 33 -5.98 1.73 8.22
CA LEU A 33 -6.40 2.95 8.95
C LEU A 33 -6.28 2.78 10.45
N VAL A 34 -6.75 1.65 11.00
CA VAL A 34 -6.60 1.35 12.43
C VAL A 34 -5.13 1.23 12.80
N SER A 35 -4.35 0.52 11.99
CA SER A 35 -2.90 0.38 12.19
C SER A 35 -2.17 1.73 12.17
N PHE A 36 -2.53 2.60 11.21
CA PHE A 36 -1.98 3.95 11.12
C PHE A 36 -2.37 4.81 12.33
N GLY A 37 -3.63 4.73 12.77
CA GLY A 37 -4.12 5.41 13.97
C GLY A 37 -3.36 4.98 15.23
N VAL A 38 -3.18 3.66 15.42
CA VAL A 38 -2.33 3.10 16.49
C VAL A 38 -0.90 3.62 16.37
N GLY A 39 -0.35 3.72 15.16
CA GLY A 39 0.96 4.32 14.91
C GLY A 39 1.04 5.79 15.34
N ILE A 40 0.05 6.62 15.00
CA ILE A 40 0.00 8.04 15.40
C ILE A 40 -0.06 8.18 16.91
N VAL A 41 -1.00 7.48 17.56
CA VAL A 41 -1.15 7.50 19.02
C VAL A 41 0.13 7.01 19.69
N GLY A 42 0.74 5.97 19.13
CA GLY A 42 2.00 5.43 19.58
C GLY A 42 3.16 6.42 19.51
N ILE A 43 3.30 7.14 18.40
CA ILE A 43 4.30 8.20 18.25
C ILE A 43 4.08 9.31 19.29
N GLN A 44 2.84 9.73 19.52
CA GLN A 44 2.54 10.75 20.54
C GLN A 44 2.98 10.31 21.95
N ILE A 45 2.80 9.02 22.29
CA ILE A 45 3.24 8.45 23.57
C ILE A 45 4.77 8.43 23.70
N LEU A 46 5.48 8.24 22.57
CA LEU A 46 6.94 8.22 22.54
C LEU A 46 7.54 9.62 22.58
N LEU A 47 6.87 10.60 21.98
CA LEU A 47 7.30 12.00 22.00
C LEU A 47 7.03 12.70 23.34
N ASP A 48 6.10 12.16 24.14
CA ASP A 48 5.84 12.62 25.50
C ASP A 48 6.82 11.98 26.50
N GLU A 49 8.05 12.50 26.49
CA GLU A 49 9.14 12.06 27.37
C GLU A 49 8.85 12.33 28.85
N GLU A 50 8.11 13.40 29.15
CA GLU A 50 7.74 13.78 30.52
C GLU A 50 6.56 12.95 31.06
N GLY A 51 5.86 12.22 30.19
CA GLY A 51 4.71 11.39 30.58
C GLY A 51 3.54 12.18 31.17
N THR A 52 3.43 13.47 30.80
CA THR A 52 2.46 14.39 31.39
C THR A 52 1.08 14.26 30.75
N SER A 53 1.00 13.70 29.54
CA SER A 53 -0.28 13.52 28.87
C SER A 53 -1.09 12.37 29.47
N ALA A 54 -2.41 12.56 29.57
CA ALA A 54 -3.34 11.50 29.98
C ALA A 54 -3.24 10.25 29.09
N LEU A 55 -2.84 10.44 27.83
CA LEU A 55 -2.60 9.38 26.87
C LEU A 55 -1.40 8.51 27.29
N SER A 56 -0.28 9.13 27.68
CA SER A 56 0.93 8.45 28.14
C SER A 56 0.78 7.69 29.45
N GLN A 57 -0.19 8.08 30.29
CA GLN A 57 -0.48 7.42 31.56
C GLN A 57 -1.50 6.28 31.43
N SER A 58 -2.06 6.09 30.23
CA SER A 58 -3.06 5.05 29.99
C SER A 58 -2.47 3.64 29.98
N ALA A 59 -3.31 2.63 30.25
CA ALA A 59 -2.93 1.23 30.12
C ALA A 59 -2.43 0.87 28.72
N PHE A 60 -2.98 1.54 27.69
CA PHE A 60 -2.52 1.40 26.32
C PHE A 60 -1.05 1.84 26.17
N ALA A 61 -0.67 2.99 26.73
CA ALA A 61 0.70 3.46 26.65
C ALA A 61 1.70 2.54 27.36
N THR A 62 1.32 1.97 28.50
CA THR A 62 2.13 0.95 29.19
C THR A 62 2.37 -0.28 28.30
N GLN A 63 1.31 -0.81 27.68
CA GLN A 63 1.43 -1.96 26.77
C GLN A 63 2.20 -1.63 25.50
N TYR A 64 2.00 -0.42 24.95
CA TYR A 64 2.67 0.03 23.75
C TYR A 64 4.17 0.24 23.97
N ARG A 65 4.57 0.86 25.08
CA ARG A 65 5.99 0.98 25.48
C ARG A 65 6.62 -0.39 25.72
N TRP A 66 5.90 -1.32 26.34
CA TRP A 66 6.35 -2.70 26.49
C TRP A 66 6.57 -3.38 25.13
N LEU A 67 5.63 -3.26 24.19
CA LEU A 67 5.76 -3.80 22.84
C LEU A 67 6.98 -3.23 22.10
N ILE A 68 7.20 -1.93 22.19
CA ILE A 68 8.35 -1.25 21.57
C ILE A 68 9.67 -1.65 22.21
N SER A 69 9.70 -1.85 23.53
CA SER A 69 10.90 -2.35 24.22
C SER A 69 11.35 -3.72 23.71
N LYS A 70 10.42 -4.52 23.14
CA LYS A 70 10.74 -5.80 22.49
C LYS A 70 11.22 -5.61 21.07
N ASN A 71 10.63 -4.67 20.33
CA ASN A 71 11.07 -4.34 18.98
C ASN A 71 10.71 -2.88 18.63
N PRO A 72 11.70 -1.98 18.50
CA PRO A 72 11.45 -0.57 18.22
C PRO A 72 10.84 -0.33 16.83
N PHE A 73 10.99 -1.28 15.90
CA PHE A 73 10.41 -1.17 14.57
C PHE A 73 8.88 -1.26 14.56
N PHE A 74 8.23 -1.75 15.62
CA PHE A 74 6.77 -1.82 15.67
C PHE A 74 6.12 -0.46 15.41
N SER A 75 6.63 0.61 16.04
CA SER A 75 6.09 1.96 15.84
C SER A 75 6.18 2.39 14.38
N ALA A 76 7.35 2.19 13.76
CA ALA A 76 7.58 2.51 12.36
C ALA A 76 6.74 1.63 11.42
N PHE A 77 6.53 0.35 11.72
CA PHE A 77 5.68 -0.54 10.93
C PHE A 77 4.22 -0.12 10.96
N PHE A 78 3.67 0.19 12.14
CA PHE A 78 2.29 0.64 12.27
C PHE A 78 2.06 1.99 11.58
N PHE A 79 2.96 2.96 11.78
CA PHE A 79 2.85 4.27 11.16
C PHE A 79 3.11 4.23 9.65
N ASN A 80 4.29 3.79 9.20
CA ASN A 80 4.64 3.80 7.78
C ASN A 80 3.86 2.75 6.99
N GLY A 81 3.73 1.53 7.52
CA GLY A 81 2.98 0.46 6.88
C GLY A 81 1.49 0.78 6.80
N GLY A 82 0.92 1.34 7.88
CA GLY A 82 -0.45 1.84 7.90
C GLY A 82 -0.67 2.93 6.86
N MET A 83 0.20 3.95 6.82
CA MET A 83 0.12 5.06 5.86
C MET A 83 0.22 4.59 4.40
N ILE A 84 1.26 3.81 4.07
CA ILE A 84 1.49 3.30 2.72
C ILE A 84 0.33 2.40 2.28
N GLY A 85 -0.14 1.51 3.18
CA GLY A 85 -1.28 0.64 2.92
C GLY A 85 -2.58 1.43 2.66
N CYS A 86 -2.84 2.48 3.44
CA CYS A 86 -3.97 3.38 3.21
C CYS A 86 -3.89 4.05 1.84
N LEU A 87 -2.73 4.63 1.51
CA LEU A 87 -2.51 5.29 0.21
C LEU A 87 -2.70 4.31 -0.95
N TYR A 88 -2.15 3.10 -0.84
CA TYR A 88 -2.34 2.04 -1.83
C TYR A 88 -3.82 1.72 -2.04
N CYS A 89 -4.57 1.48 -0.96
CA CYS A 89 -6.00 1.17 -1.03
C CYS A 89 -6.80 2.33 -1.66
N VAL A 90 -6.52 3.57 -1.26
CA VAL A 90 -7.16 4.77 -1.82
C VAL A 90 -6.87 4.89 -3.32
N MET A 91 -5.61 4.73 -3.74
CA MET A 91 -5.26 4.74 -5.17
C MET A 91 -6.00 3.64 -5.94
N ARG A 92 -6.04 2.42 -5.39
CA ARG A 92 -6.81 1.30 -5.95
C ARG A 92 -8.29 1.63 -6.15
N TYR A 93 -8.92 2.31 -5.20
CA TYR A 93 -10.31 2.75 -5.32
C TYR A 93 -10.50 3.84 -6.37
N LEU A 94 -9.59 4.81 -6.43
CA LEU A 94 -9.63 5.86 -7.42
C LEU A 94 -9.47 5.27 -8.83
N ASP A 95 -8.56 4.32 -9.01
CA ASP A 95 -8.36 3.63 -10.30
C ASP A 95 -9.59 2.80 -10.69
N HIS A 96 -10.21 2.11 -9.74
CA HIS A 96 -11.47 1.41 -9.97
C HIS A 96 -12.56 2.36 -10.47
N ARG A 97 -12.72 3.53 -9.81
CA ARG A 97 -13.71 4.55 -10.19
C ARG A 97 -13.39 5.19 -11.53
N LYS A 98 -12.11 5.41 -11.84
CA LYS A 98 -11.67 5.89 -13.17
C LYS A 98 -11.98 4.86 -14.25
N ALA A 99 -11.69 3.58 -14.00
CA ALA A 99 -11.97 2.50 -14.94
C ALA A 99 -13.46 2.33 -15.25
N GLN A 100 -14.34 2.57 -14.27
CA GLN A 100 -15.80 2.58 -14.47
C GLN A 100 -16.31 3.75 -15.33
N ARG A 101 -15.56 4.86 -15.40
CA ARG A 101 -15.95 6.07 -16.14
C ARG A 101 -15.41 6.11 -17.57
N LEU A 102 -14.51 5.19 -17.92
CA LEU A 102 -13.97 5.11 -19.28
C LEU A 102 -14.93 4.31 -20.17
N PRO A 103 -15.23 4.79 -21.40
CA PRO A 103 -16.04 4.03 -22.34
C PRO A 103 -15.36 2.69 -22.70
N PRO A 104 -16.13 1.62 -22.95
CA PRO A 104 -15.62 0.25 -23.13
C PRO A 104 -14.60 0.09 -24.27
N GLN A 105 -14.50 1.06 -25.19
CA GLN A 105 -13.51 1.07 -26.27
C GLN A 105 -12.05 1.32 -25.82
N GLN A 106 -11.80 1.88 -24.63
CA GLN A 106 -10.44 2.05 -24.08
C GLN A 106 -10.08 1.01 -23.00
N ALA A 107 -11.04 0.21 -22.53
CA ALA A 107 -10.80 -0.88 -21.58
C ALA A 107 -10.19 -2.13 -22.24
N ALA A 108 -10.26 -2.24 -23.58
CA ALA A 108 -9.77 -3.38 -24.36
C ALA A 108 -8.31 -3.24 -24.86
N ALA A 109 -7.65 -2.09 -24.64
CA ALA A 109 -6.25 -1.89 -25.06
C ALA A 109 -5.22 -2.44 -24.04
N ALA A 110 -5.53 -3.55 -23.38
CA ALA A 110 -4.58 -4.25 -22.52
C ALA A 110 -4.48 -5.74 -22.88
N PRO A 111 -3.91 -6.12 -24.03
CA PRO A 111 -3.37 -7.46 -24.23
C PRO A 111 -1.99 -7.52 -23.54
N GLY A 112 -1.99 -7.55 -22.21
CA GLY A 112 -0.81 -7.88 -21.40
C GLY A 112 -0.55 -9.39 -21.28
N ALA A 113 -1.12 -10.20 -22.17
CA ALA A 113 -1.00 -11.66 -22.19
C ALA A 113 -0.69 -12.22 -23.59
N ALA A 114 -0.15 -11.41 -24.50
CA ALA A 114 0.26 -11.87 -25.83
C ALA A 114 1.80 -11.88 -26.04
N ALA A 115 2.59 -11.42 -25.07
CA ALA A 115 4.05 -11.30 -25.20
C ALA A 115 4.85 -12.43 -24.53
N GLU A 116 4.21 -13.38 -23.84
CA GLU A 116 4.91 -14.54 -23.27
C GLU A 116 4.92 -15.78 -24.19
N ALA A 117 4.27 -15.74 -25.37
CA ALA A 117 4.09 -16.95 -26.20
C ALA A 117 4.83 -16.95 -27.55
N LYS A 118 5.59 -15.92 -27.95
CA LYS A 118 6.14 -15.87 -29.34
C LYS A 118 7.61 -15.50 -29.56
N THR A 119 8.45 -15.28 -28.55
CA THR A 119 9.83 -14.78 -28.84
C THR A 119 10.99 -15.48 -28.14
N VAL A 120 10.83 -16.63 -27.47
CA VAL A 120 11.98 -17.31 -26.84
C VAL A 120 12.48 -18.58 -27.55
N GLU A 121 11.68 -19.33 -28.33
CA GLU A 121 12.19 -20.60 -28.91
C GLU A 121 12.09 -20.74 -30.44
N ALA A 122 11.97 -19.65 -31.20
CA ALA A 122 12.19 -19.68 -32.65
C ALA A 122 13.65 -19.35 -33.06
N LYS A 123 14.59 -19.33 -32.12
CA LYS A 123 15.98 -18.91 -32.41
C LYS A 123 17.04 -19.65 -31.58
N LYS A 124 17.04 -20.97 -31.63
CA LYS A 124 18.26 -21.76 -31.36
C LYS A 124 18.31 -23.07 -32.13
N ASP A 125 17.98 -23.01 -33.42
CA ASP A 125 18.57 -23.88 -34.43
C ASP A 125 19.56 -23.01 -35.23
N GLN A 126 20.84 -23.15 -34.89
CA GLN A 126 22.00 -22.87 -35.76
C GLN A 126 23.09 -23.88 -35.40
#